data_AF-A0A077NHP9-F1
#
_entry.id   AF-A0A077NHP9-F1
#
_cell.length_a   1.000
_cell.length_b   1.000
_cell.length_c   1.000
_cell.angle_alpha   90.00
_cell.angle_beta   90.00
_cell.angle_gamma   90.00
#
_symmetry.space_group_name_H-M   'P 1'
#
loop_
_entity.id
_entity.type
_entity.pdbx_description
1 polymer ?
#
loop_
_entity_poly.entity_id
_entity_poly.type
_entity_poly.pdbx_seq_one_letter_code
_entity_poly.pdbx_strand_id
1 'polypeptide(L)'
;MYHGIATCFLDSIFQQGLVAGLRHYVPLSADEATAIKVGQRHGKPGILKINAQLMHEQGFKFHQADNGVWLTKSVSVKYISFN
;
A
#
# COMPACT_ATOMS: atom_id res chain seq x y z
N MET A 1 0.94 -7.33 -4.27
CA MET A 1 -0.01 -6.19 -4.19
C MET A 1 0.78 -4.90 -4.27
N TYR A 2 0.12 -3.79 -4.57
CA TYR A 2 0.74 -2.50 -4.81
C TYR A 2 0.07 -1.38 -4.01
N HIS A 3 0.79 -0.31 -3.72
CA HIS A 3 0.24 0.91 -3.14
C HIS A 3 0.80 2.13 -3.87
N GLY A 4 -0.11 2.95 -4.40
CA GLY A 4 0.25 4.20 -5.07
C GLY A 4 0.38 5.35 -4.08
N ILE A 5 1.47 6.10 -4.18
CA ILE A 5 1.76 7.25 -3.31
C ILE A 5 2.17 8.47 -4.13
N ALA A 6 2.19 9.64 -3.49
CA ALA A 6 3.02 10.74 -3.96
C ALA A 6 4.44 10.56 -3.42
N THR A 7 5.47 10.78 -4.23
CA THR A 7 6.88 10.53 -3.84
C THR A 7 7.35 11.35 -2.64
N CYS A 8 6.68 12.47 -2.32
CA CYS A 8 6.96 13.26 -1.12
C CYS A 8 6.70 12.51 0.20
N PHE A 9 5.98 11.39 0.17
CA PHE A 9 5.73 10.56 1.36
C PHE A 9 6.75 9.43 1.56
N LEU A 10 7.72 9.25 0.65
CA LEU A 10 8.66 8.13 0.72
C LEU A 10 9.42 8.09 2.04
N ASP A 11 9.96 9.21 2.50
CA ASP A 11 10.75 9.27 3.74
C ASP A 11 9.92 8.83 4.96
N SER A 12 8.69 9.35 5.09
CA SER A 12 7.79 8.98 6.18
C SER A 12 7.40 7.49 6.12
N ILE A 13 7.13 6.98 4.91
CA ILE A 13 6.77 5.57 4.70
C ILE A 13 7.94 4.65 5.02
N PHE A 14 9.18 5.01 4.69
CA PHE A 14 10.35 4.21 5.05
C PHE A 14 10.71 4.28 6.54
N GLN A 15 10.21 5.28 7.27
CA GLN A 15 10.36 5.34 8.72
C GLN A 15 9.24 4.59 9.47
N GLN A 16 8.00 4.68 9.00
CA GLN A 16 6.81 4.26 9.76
C GLN A 16 6.05 3.09 9.13
N GLY A 17 6.34 2.77 7.87
CA GLY A 17 5.52 1.87 7.05
C GLY A 17 4.28 2.57 6.49
N LEU A 18 3.37 1.78 5.93
CA LEU A 18 2.04 2.28 5.54
C LEU A 18 1.09 2.17 6.74
N VAL A 19 0.60 3.32 7.17
CA VAL A 19 -0.42 3.47 8.20
C VAL A 19 -1.69 4.05 7.57
N ALA A 20 -2.85 3.64 8.06
CA ALA A 20 -4.14 4.04 7.48
C ALA A 20 -4.50 5.53 7.70
N GLY A 21 -3.72 6.25 8.53
CA GLY A 21 -3.97 7.65 8.88
C GLY A 21 -5.35 7.80 9.53
N LEU A 22 -6.19 8.69 8.98
CA LEU A 22 -7.58 8.90 9.43
C LEU A 22 -8.55 7.79 9.00
N ARG A 23 -8.09 6.81 8.21
CA ARG A 23 -8.90 5.67 7.75
C ARG A 23 -8.70 4.48 8.68
N HIS A 24 -9.56 3.47 8.55
CA HIS A 24 -9.42 2.22 9.30
C HIS A 24 -8.43 1.21 8.69
N TYR A 25 -8.21 1.28 7.38
CA TYR A 25 -7.36 0.34 6.63
C TYR A 25 -6.53 1.04 5.56
N VAL A 26 -5.35 0.47 5.29
CA VAL A 26 -4.51 0.80 4.14
C VAL A 26 -5.10 0.12 2.89
N PRO A 27 -5.49 0.90 1.86
CA PRO A 27 -5.95 0.34 0.60
C PRO A 27 -4.77 -0.13 -0.25
N LEU A 28 -4.89 -1.30 -0.86
CA LEU A 28 -3.92 -1.91 -1.76
C LEU A 28 -4.57 -2.22 -3.11
N SER A 29 -3.79 -2.13 -4.16
CA SER A 29 -4.16 -2.50 -5.53
C SER A 29 -3.64 -3.90 -5.86
N ALA A 30 -4.43 -4.66 -6.62
CA ALA A 30 -4.01 -5.97 -7.12
C ALA A 30 -2.90 -5.84 -8.18
N ASP A 31 -2.99 -4.80 -9.02
CA ASP A 31 -2.05 -4.50 -10.09
C ASP A 31 -1.44 -3.09 -9.99
N GLU A 32 -0.32 -2.91 -10.69
CA GLU A 32 0.48 -1.69 -10.70
C GLU A 32 -0.22 -0.52 -11.41
N ALA A 33 -0.93 -0.78 -12.52
CA ALA A 33 -1.61 0.25 -13.29
C ALA A 33 -2.72 0.93 -12.47
N THR A 34 -3.44 0.17 -11.65
CA THR A 34 -4.42 0.69 -10.69
C THR A 34 -3.73 1.54 -9.61
N ALA A 35 -2.59 1.09 -9.07
CA ALA A 35 -1.83 1.85 -8.07
C ALA A 35 -1.35 3.21 -8.62
N ILE A 36 -0.85 3.25 -9.86
CA ILE A 36 -0.45 4.50 -10.54
C ILE A 36 -1.60 5.48 -10.61
N LYS A 37 -2.77 5.05 -11.11
CA LYS A 37 -3.95 5.91 -11.24
C LYS A 37 -4.40 6.49 -9.90
N VAL A 38 -4.26 5.72 -8.82
CA VAL A 38 -4.59 6.18 -7.45
C VAL A 38 -3.55 7.19 -6.95
N GLY A 39 -2.25 6.90 -7.13
CA GLY A 39 -1.14 7.76 -6.66
C GLY A 39 -1.03 9.10 -7.39
N GLN A 40 -1.40 9.15 -8.67
CA GLN A 40 -1.35 10.37 -9.50
C GLN A 40 -2.21 11.53 -8.98
N ARG A 41 -3.20 11.26 -8.14
CA ARG A 41 -4.11 12.29 -7.60
C ARG A 41 -3.43 13.30 -6.68
N HIS A 42 -2.23 12.99 -6.18
CA HIS A 42 -1.59 13.71 -5.09
C HIS A 42 -0.20 14.27 -5.45
N GLY A 43 0.26 14.14 -6.71
CA GLY A 43 1.54 14.66 -7.18
C GLY A 43 2.28 13.68 -8.08
N LYS A 44 3.62 13.73 -8.07
CA LYS A 44 4.47 12.77 -8.79
C LYS A 44 4.20 11.36 -8.23
N PRO A 45 3.68 10.42 -9.04
CA PRO A 45 3.34 9.10 -8.55
C PRO A 45 4.59 8.29 -8.23
N GLY A 46 4.56 7.59 -7.10
CA GLY A 46 5.49 6.53 -6.74
C GLY A 46 4.73 5.24 -6.47
N ILE A 47 5.37 4.09 -6.70
CA ILE A 47 4.73 2.78 -6.54
C ILE A 47 5.49 1.97 -5.50
N LEU A 48 4.76 1.52 -4.50
CA LEU A 48 5.25 0.56 -3.53
C LEU A 48 4.77 -0.84 -3.89
N LYS A 49 5.70 -1.78 -3.99
CA LYS A 49 5.40 -3.20 -4.05
C LYS A 49 5.32 -3.75 -2.62
N ILE A 50 4.23 -4.44 -2.33
CA ILE A 50 3.95 -5.03 -1.02
C ILE A 50 4.11 -6.55 -1.10
N ASN A 51 4.97 -7.11 -0.26
CA ASN A 51 5.10 -8.56 -0.07
C ASN A 51 3.91 -9.10 0.76
N ALA A 52 2.72 -9.05 0.16
CA ALA A 52 1.47 -9.46 0.77
C ALA A 52 1.42 -10.97 1.05
N GLN A 53 2.15 -11.79 0.27
CA GLN A 53 2.26 -13.23 0.51
C GLN A 53 2.93 -13.49 1.86
N LEU A 54 4.11 -12.93 2.09
CA LEU A 54 4.82 -13.10 3.36
C LEU A 54 4.00 -12.54 4.55
N MET A 55 3.32 -11.41 4.35
CA MET A 55 2.41 -10.88 5.37
C MET A 55 1.27 -11.87 5.69
N HIS A 56 0.64 -12.44 4.67
CA HIS A 56 -0.44 -13.41 4.87
C HIS A 56 0.05 -14.67 5.59
N GLU A 57 1.21 -15.21 5.19
CA GLU A 57 1.88 -16.34 5.86
C GLU A 57 2.21 -16.04 7.33
N GLN A 58 2.48 -14.78 7.66
CA GLN A 58 2.74 -14.32 9.03
C GLN A 58 1.45 -13.91 9.79
N GLY A 59 0.28 -14.21 9.25
CA GLY A 59 -1.02 -14.04 9.92
C GLY A 59 -1.65 -12.66 9.79
N PHE A 60 -1.11 -11.77 8.94
CA PHE A 60 -1.74 -10.48 8.66
C PHE A 60 -3.02 -10.68 7.87
N LYS A 61 -4.09 -9.98 8.29
CA LYS A 61 -5.39 -10.07 7.64
C LYS A 61 -5.47 -9.13 6.44
N PHE A 62 -6.03 -9.67 5.37
CA PHE A 62 -6.41 -8.93 4.17
C PHE A 62 -7.90 -9.12 3.95
N HIS A 63 -8.56 -8.05 3.55
CA HIS A 63 -9.97 -8.05 3.19
C HIS A 63 -10.10 -7.50 1.77
N GLN A 64 -11.01 -8.04 0.98
CA GLN A 64 -11.35 -7.47 -0.32
C GLN A 64 -12.73 -6.83 -0.21
N ALA A 65 -12.83 -5.56 -0.58
CA ALA A 65 -14.10 -4.87 -0.70
C ALA A 65 -14.82 -5.26 -2.00
N ASP A 66 -16.14 -5.02 -2.08
CA ASP A 66 -16.97 -5.36 -3.25
C ASP A 66 -16.47 -4.73 -4.56
N ASN A 67 -15.77 -3.59 -4.47
CA ASN A 67 -15.16 -2.91 -5.61
C ASN A 67 -13.76 -3.45 -5.99
N GLY A 68 -13.35 -4.57 -5.41
CA GLY A 68 -12.08 -5.24 -5.68
C GLY A 68 -10.86 -4.64 -4.97
N VAL A 69 -11.02 -3.55 -4.21
CA VAL A 69 -9.92 -2.94 -3.43
C VAL A 69 -9.53 -3.85 -2.26
N TRP A 70 -8.23 -4.10 -2.11
CA TRP A 70 -7.69 -4.84 -0.98
C TRP A 70 -7.42 -3.93 0.21
N LEU A 71 -7.65 -4.42 1.42
CA LEU A 71 -7.56 -3.67 2.66
C LEU A 71 -6.75 -4.46 3.69
N THR A 72 -5.80 -3.80 4.33
CA THR A 72 -5.07 -4.35 5.49
C THR A 72 -4.87 -3.26 6.55
N LYS A 73 -4.62 -3.65 7.81
CA LYS A 73 -4.54 -2.66 8.91
C LYS A 73 -3.32 -1.73 8.78
N SER A 74 -2.17 -2.30 8.44
CA SER A 74 -0.91 -1.58 8.26
C SER A 74 0.07 -2.44 7.49
N VAL A 75 1.12 -1.82 6.93
CA VAL A 75 2.23 -2.52 6.28
C VAL A 75 3.54 -2.04 6.87
N SER A 76 4.28 -2.91 7.56
CA SER A 76 5.62 -2.60 8.04
C SER A 76 6.61 -2.44 6.87
N VAL A 77 7.60 -1.55 7.03
CA VAL A 77 8.64 -1.24 6.05
C VAL A 77 9.32 -2.48 5.48
N LYS A 78 9.53 -3.52 6.30
CA LYS A 78 10.18 -4.77 5.87
C LYS A 78 9.42 -5.54 4.76
N TYR A 79 8.15 -5.22 4.51
CA TYR A 79 7.36 -5.81 3.42
C TYR A 79 7.21 -4.87 2.22
N ILE A 80 7.84 -3.70 2.26
CA ILE A 80 7.71 -2.65 1.25
C ILE A 80 9.00 -2.61 0.42
N SER A 81 8.83 -2.55 -0.90
CA SER A 81 9.91 -2.21 -1.83
C SER A 81 9.43 -1.10 -2.75
N PHE A 82 10.32 -0.14 -3.05
CA PHE A 82 10.02 0.94 -3.99
C PHE A 82 10.62 0.59 -5.36
N ASN A 83 9.77 0.66 -6.39
CA ASN A 83 10.14 0.44 -7.79
C ASN A 83 10.29 1.79 -8.51
#